data_AF-A0A672S4Y5-F1
#
_entry.id   AF-A0A672S4Y5-F1
#
_cell.length_a   1.000
_cell.length_b   1.000
_cell.length_c   1.000
_cell.angle_alpha   90.00
_cell.angle_beta   90.00
_cell.angle_gamma   90.00
#
_symmetry.space_group_name_H-M   'P 1'
#
loop_
_entity.id
_entity.type
_entity.pdbx_description
1 polymer ?
#
loop_
_entity_poly.entity_id
_entity_poly.type
_entity_poly.pdbx_seq_one_letter_code
_entity_poly.pdbx_strand_id
1 'polypeptide(L)'
;FMYLNKNMCIYAHIYLFICVFIYLLFLQVSPSIYMFNGFYYPTKKSMLVMQEIEKEHGLGNQVGMSSNKEGYAKLREQDPKYKEHRTTFYRYHGLSNLCNLIGFFSTTVNLIYLALHLGTI
;
A
#
# COMPACT_ATOMS: atom_id res chain seq x y z
N PHE A 1 -40.29 6.51 17.63
CA PHE A 1 -39.22 7.52 17.76
C PHE A 1 -37.84 6.91 18.00
N MET A 2 -37.68 5.96 18.93
CA MET A 2 -36.38 5.32 19.24
C MET A 2 -35.81 4.44 18.09
N TYR A 3 -36.67 3.83 17.27
CA TYR A 3 -36.27 2.97 16.14
C TYR A 3 -35.80 3.76 14.90
N LEU A 4 -36.40 4.93 14.64
CA LEU A 4 -35.99 5.85 13.57
C LEU A 4 -34.60 6.45 13.82
N ASN A 5 -34.27 6.69 15.10
CA ASN A 5 -32.99 7.28 15.49
C ASN A 5 -31.81 6.31 15.27
N LYS A 6 -31.99 5.01 15.57
CA LYS A 6 -31.00 3.97 15.25
C LYS A 6 -30.76 3.83 13.76
N ASN A 7 -31.82 3.81 12.95
CA ASN A 7 -31.68 3.70 11.50
C ASN A 7 -30.98 4.92 10.90
N MET A 8 -31.31 6.14 11.34
CA MET A 8 -30.61 7.35 10.90
C MET A 8 -29.13 7.37 11.31
N CYS A 9 -28.79 6.85 12.48
CA CYS A 9 -27.40 6.74 12.93
C CYS A 9 -26.62 5.74 12.07
N ILE A 10 -27.24 4.61 11.71
CA ILE A 10 -26.67 3.63 10.77
C ILE A 10 -26.44 4.27 9.40
N TYR A 11 -27.43 4.97 8.84
CA TYR A 11 -27.29 5.69 7.56
C TYR A 11 -26.18 6.74 7.60
N ALA A 12 -26.03 7.49 8.70
CA ALA A 12 -24.97 8.47 8.85
C ALA A 12 -23.57 7.82 8.91
N HIS A 13 -23.43 6.68 9.61
CA HIS A 13 -22.17 5.92 9.64
C HIS A 13 -21.82 5.34 8.28
N ILE A 14 -22.81 4.79 7.56
CA ILE A 14 -22.62 4.28 6.20
C ILE A 14 -22.26 5.41 5.24
N TYR A 15 -22.95 6.55 5.32
CA TYR A 15 -22.68 7.70 4.46
C TYR A 15 -21.29 8.27 4.72
N LEU A 16 -20.87 8.39 5.99
CA LEU A 16 -19.53 8.83 6.35
C LEU A 16 -18.47 7.82 5.87
N PHE A 17 -18.72 6.52 6.02
CA PHE A 17 -17.82 5.47 5.53
C PHE A 17 -17.70 5.49 4.00
N ILE A 18 -18.82 5.67 3.28
CA ILE A 18 -18.86 5.79 1.82
C ILE A 18 -18.16 7.08 1.37
N CYS A 19 -18.37 8.23 2.02
CA CYS A 19 -17.70 9.48 1.69
C CYS A 19 -16.19 9.39 1.91
N VAL A 20 -15.74 8.77 3.01
CA VAL A 20 -14.32 8.52 3.28
C VAL A 20 -13.75 7.53 2.25
N PHE A 21 -14.47 6.46 1.91
CA PHE A 21 -14.04 5.49 0.91
C PHE A 21 -13.95 6.11 -0.49
N ILE A 22 -14.93 6.91 -0.89
CA ILE A 22 -14.93 7.67 -2.15
C ILE A 22 -13.76 8.66 -2.16
N TYR A 23 -13.52 9.40 -1.09
CA TYR A 23 -12.37 10.32 -0.97
C TYR A 23 -11.03 9.57 -1.06
N LEU A 24 -10.90 8.41 -0.40
CA LEU A 24 -9.71 7.56 -0.48
C LEU A 24 -9.54 6.95 -1.88
N LEU A 25 -10.61 6.56 -2.55
CA LEU A 25 -10.59 6.12 -3.95
C LEU A 25 -10.18 7.26 -4.89
N PHE A 26 -10.68 8.48 -4.68
CA PHE A 26 -10.28 9.66 -5.45
C PHE A 26 -8.81 10.01 -5.21
N LEU A 27 -8.27 9.81 -4.00
CA LEU A 27 -6.83 9.92 -3.71
C LEU A 27 -6.00 8.82 -4.39
N GLN A 28 -6.57 7.64 -4.63
CA GLN A 28 -5.90 6.54 -5.33
C GLN A 28 -5.97 6.67 -6.86
N VAL A 29 -7.01 7.31 -7.40
CA VAL A 29 -7.31 7.36 -8.84
C VAL A 29 -6.92 8.70 -9.51
N SER A 30 -6.64 9.77 -8.76
CA SER A 30 -6.40 11.10 -9.33
C SER A 30 -4.92 11.49 -9.43
N PRO A 31 -4.41 11.89 -10.62
CA PRO A 31 -4.24 11.15 -11.86
C PRO A 31 -3.01 10.22 -11.79
N SER A 32 -2.93 9.27 -12.72
CA SER A 32 -1.78 8.38 -12.95
C SER A 32 -0.41 9.04 -12.82
N ILE A 33 -0.28 10.34 -13.13
CA ILE A 33 0.95 11.14 -13.00
C ILE A 33 1.38 11.38 -11.54
N TYR A 34 0.48 11.67 -10.60
CA TYR A 34 0.87 11.85 -9.18
C TYR A 34 1.23 10.53 -8.52
N MET A 35 0.48 9.46 -8.83
CA MET A 35 0.83 8.12 -8.35
C MET A 35 2.17 7.67 -8.97
N PHE A 36 2.40 7.97 -10.25
CA PHE A 36 3.62 7.64 -10.96
C PHE A 36 4.82 8.41 -10.40
N ASN A 37 4.74 9.73 -10.27
CA ASN A 37 5.85 10.54 -9.74
C ASN A 37 6.02 10.43 -8.22
N GLY A 38 4.94 10.20 -7.48
CA GLY A 38 4.93 10.17 -6.02
C GLY A 38 5.34 8.84 -5.41
N PHE A 39 5.04 7.71 -6.04
CA PHE A 39 5.36 6.37 -5.51
C PHE A 39 6.16 5.52 -6.49
N TYR A 40 5.73 5.43 -7.74
CA TYR A 40 6.30 4.46 -8.68
C TYR A 40 7.71 4.84 -9.15
N TYR A 41 7.94 6.08 -9.56
CA TYR A 41 9.21 6.56 -10.09
C TYR A 41 10.35 6.52 -9.05
N PRO A 42 10.18 7.05 -7.81
CA PRO A 42 11.20 6.96 -6.77
C PRO A 42 11.51 5.50 -6.37
N THR A 43 10.48 4.65 -6.31
CA THR A 43 10.63 3.22 -6.00
C THR A 43 11.41 2.51 -7.09
N LYS A 44 11.03 2.68 -8.37
CA LYS A 44 11.72 2.05 -9.50
C LYS A 44 13.15 2.54 -9.64
N LYS A 45 13.40 3.84 -9.47
CA LYS A 45 14.75 4.41 -9.51
C LYS A 45 15.63 3.82 -8.41
N SER A 46 15.13 3.79 -7.18
CA SER A 46 15.86 3.19 -6.05
C SER A 46 16.08 1.69 -6.24
N MET A 47 15.10 0.97 -6.80
CA MET A 47 15.21 -0.45 -7.12
C MET A 47 16.31 -0.73 -8.14
N LEU A 48 16.41 0.06 -9.21
CA LEU A 48 17.44 -0.11 -10.23
C LEU A 48 18.85 0.14 -9.65
N VAL A 49 19.01 1.21 -8.86
CA VAL A 49 20.29 1.50 -8.21
C VAL A 49 20.68 0.41 -7.21
N MET A 50 19.72 -0.08 -6.41
CA MET A 50 19.97 -1.21 -5.51
C MET A 50 20.35 -2.48 -6.28
N GLN A 51 19.68 -2.78 -7.38
CA GLN A 51 19.96 -3.97 -8.19
C GLN A 51 21.36 -3.94 -8.80
N GLU A 52 21.84 -2.76 -9.20
CA GLU A 52 23.21 -2.57 -9.69
C GLU A 52 24.24 -2.84 -8.58
N ILE A 53 24.05 -2.20 -7.42
CA ILE A 53 24.93 -2.41 -6.25
C ILE A 53 24.91 -3.88 -5.80
N GLU A 54 23.73 -4.53 -5.80
CA GLU A 54 23.61 -5.94 -5.46
C GLU A 54 24.44 -6.81 -6.41
N LYS A 55 24.37 -6.57 -7.73
CA LYS A 55 25.16 -7.31 -8.71
C LYS A 55 26.65 -7.11 -8.53
N GLU A 56 27.10 -5.88 -8.25
CA GLU A 56 28.52 -5.59 -7.96
C GLU A 56 29.05 -6.38 -6.77
N HIS A 57 28.20 -6.64 -5.77
CA HIS A 57 28.55 -7.38 -4.56
C HIS A 57 28.20 -8.88 -4.65
N GLY A 58 27.90 -9.40 -5.85
CA GLY A 58 27.58 -10.82 -6.07
C GLY A 58 26.21 -11.26 -5.51
N LEU A 59 25.32 -10.31 -5.21
CA LEU A 59 23.94 -10.50 -4.76
C LEU A 59 22.96 -10.28 -5.92
N GLY A 60 21.65 -10.48 -5.68
CA GLY A 60 20.59 -10.16 -6.66
C GLY A 60 20.19 -11.25 -7.65
N ASN A 61 20.96 -12.35 -7.78
CA ASN A 61 20.62 -13.52 -8.60
C ASN A 61 19.86 -14.63 -7.84
N GLN A 62 19.41 -14.33 -6.63
CA GLN A 62 18.84 -15.33 -5.73
C GLN A 62 17.31 -15.32 -5.82
N VAL A 63 16.71 -16.50 -5.94
CA VAL A 63 15.26 -16.65 -5.93
C VAL A 63 14.79 -16.85 -4.49
N GLY A 64 13.91 -15.97 -4.00
CA GLY A 64 13.30 -16.05 -2.67
C GLY A 64 13.69 -14.90 -1.73
N MET A 65 12.76 -14.50 -0.86
CA MET A 65 12.91 -13.34 0.04
C MET A 65 13.96 -13.54 1.15
N SER A 66 14.47 -14.76 1.33
CA SER A 66 15.29 -15.20 2.45
C SER A 66 16.63 -15.82 2.06
N SER A 67 16.93 -15.92 0.78
CA SER A 67 18.05 -16.72 0.25
C SER A 67 19.44 -16.22 0.66
N ASN A 68 19.60 -14.95 1.08
CA ASN A 68 20.86 -14.45 1.67
C ASN A 68 20.68 -13.23 2.58
N LYS A 69 19.87 -13.38 3.63
CA LYS A 69 19.67 -12.30 4.63
C LYS A 69 20.97 -11.72 5.18
N GLU A 70 21.98 -12.55 5.40
CA GLU A 70 23.26 -12.12 5.97
C GLU A 70 24.07 -11.27 4.97
N GLY A 71 24.13 -11.67 3.69
CA GLY A 71 24.78 -10.88 2.64
C GLY A 71 24.12 -9.52 2.44
N TYR A 72 22.79 -9.46 2.45
CA TYR A 72 22.05 -8.19 2.39
C TYR A 72 22.24 -7.32 3.65
N ALA A 73 22.40 -7.94 4.83
CA ALA A 73 22.69 -7.22 6.07
C ALA A 73 24.09 -6.59 6.03
N LYS A 74 25.10 -7.35 5.58
CA LYS A 74 26.47 -6.87 5.38
C LYS A 74 26.52 -5.74 4.33
N LEU A 75 25.84 -5.91 3.19
CA LEU A 75 25.79 -4.88 2.15
C LEU A 75 25.19 -3.55 2.67
N ARG A 76 24.14 -3.64 3.49
CA ARG A 76 23.52 -2.46 4.12
C ARG A 76 24.44 -1.73 5.09
N GLU A 77 25.36 -2.45 5.73
CA GLU A 77 26.33 -1.85 6.67
C GLU A 77 27.55 -1.30 5.95
N GLN A 78 27.97 -1.93 4.86
CA GLN A 78 29.15 -1.55 4.07
C GLN A 78 28.87 -0.37 3.13
N ASP A 79 27.69 -0.31 2.50
CA ASP A 79 27.36 0.70 1.52
C ASP A 79 26.27 1.68 2.02
N PRO A 80 26.62 2.94 2.35
CA PRO A 80 25.66 3.95 2.80
C PRO A 80 24.66 4.35 1.71
N LYS A 81 25.04 4.29 0.43
CA LYS A 81 24.18 4.59 -0.73
C LYS A 81 23.14 3.49 -0.90
N TYR A 82 23.53 2.22 -0.76
CA TYR A 82 22.59 1.10 -0.73
C TYR A 82 21.56 1.27 0.40
N LYS A 83 22.01 1.60 1.61
CA LYS A 83 21.15 1.81 2.78
C LYS A 83 20.10 2.92 2.55
N GLU A 84 20.49 4.03 1.93
CA GLU A 84 19.59 5.15 1.64
C GLU A 84 18.51 4.76 0.62
N HIS A 85 18.91 4.18 -0.52
CA HIS A 85 17.98 3.73 -1.56
C HIS A 85 17.05 2.64 -1.06
N ARG A 86 17.55 1.73 -0.22
CA ARG A 86 16.74 0.69 0.43
C ARG A 86 15.69 1.30 1.34
N THR A 87 16.08 2.26 2.17
CA THR A 87 15.14 2.95 3.07
C THR A 87 14.05 3.66 2.27
N THR A 88 14.43 4.36 1.20
CA THR A 88 13.50 5.04 0.30
C THR A 88 12.53 4.05 -0.37
N PHE A 89 13.06 2.97 -0.96
CA PHE A 89 12.27 1.92 -1.59
C PHE A 89 11.23 1.33 -0.62
N TYR A 90 11.66 0.89 0.57
CA TYR A 90 10.74 0.26 1.52
C TYR A 90 9.68 1.25 2.04
N ARG A 91 10.01 2.53 2.20
CA ARG A 91 9.03 3.55 2.60
C ARG A 91 7.95 3.74 1.53
N TYR A 92 8.34 4.00 0.27
CA TYR A 92 7.38 4.23 -0.80
C TYR A 92 6.60 2.97 -1.19
N HIS A 93 7.28 1.82 -1.27
CA HIS A 93 6.63 0.54 -1.54
C HIS A 93 5.68 0.13 -0.40
N GLY A 94 6.10 0.32 0.85
CA GLY A 94 5.26 0.06 2.02
C GLY A 94 4.01 0.93 2.08
N LEU A 95 4.15 2.24 1.83
CA LEU A 95 3.02 3.17 1.77
C LEU A 95 2.04 2.81 0.65
N SER A 96 2.54 2.47 -0.54
CA SER A 96 1.71 2.01 -1.66
C SER A 96 0.93 0.73 -1.31
N ASN A 97 1.58 -0.26 -0.69
CA ASN A 97 0.92 -1.49 -0.27
C ASN A 97 -0.11 -1.24 0.84
N LEU A 98 0.15 -0.31 1.76
CA LEU A 98 -0.81 0.09 2.80
C LEU A 98 -2.06 0.72 2.18
N CYS A 99 -1.91 1.59 1.18
CA CYS A 99 -3.04 2.15 0.44
C CYS A 99 -3.87 1.06 -0.24
N ASN A 100 -3.20 0.10 -0.90
CA ASN A 100 -3.88 -1.04 -1.53
C ASN A 100 -4.63 -1.89 -0.50
N LEU A 101 -4.04 -2.13 0.66
CA LEU A 101 -4.63 -2.92 1.73
C LEU A 101 -5.87 -2.23 2.33
N ILE A 102 -5.82 -0.92 2.55
CA ILE A 102 -6.98 -0.13 2.99
C ILE A 102 -8.11 -0.20 1.96
N GLY A 103 -7.78 -0.12 0.66
CA GLY A 103 -8.75 -0.29 -0.42
C GLY A 103 -9.41 -1.68 -0.41
N PHE A 104 -8.62 -2.73 -0.19
CA PHE A 104 -9.11 -4.10 -0.06
C PHE A 104 -10.09 -4.22 1.11
N PHE A 105 -9.69 -3.79 2.32
CA PHE A 105 -10.56 -3.86 3.50
C PHE A 105 -11.86 -3.09 3.33
N SER A 106 -11.79 -1.89 2.76
CA SER A 106 -12.98 -1.06 2.55
C SER A 106 -13.94 -1.70 1.56
N THR A 107 -13.42 -2.30 0.48
CA THR A 107 -14.21 -3.07 -0.49
C THR A 107 -14.85 -4.29 0.18
N THR A 108 -14.10 -5.04 0.99
CA THR A 108 -14.60 -6.20 1.73
C THR A 108 -15.73 -5.82 2.68
N VAL A 109 -15.57 -4.74 3.46
CA VAL A 109 -16.60 -4.25 4.38
C VAL A 109 -17.86 -3.82 3.61
N ASN A 110 -17.70 -3.12 2.49
CA ASN A 110 -18.83 -2.72 1.66
C ASN A 110 -19.59 -3.93 1.08
N LEU A 111 -18.87 -4.94 0.61
CA LEU A 111 -19.47 -6.18 0.12
C LEU A 111 -20.20 -6.96 1.22
N ILE A 112 -19.62 -7.05 2.43
CA ILE A 112 -20.28 -7.69 3.59
C ILE A 112 -21.56 -6.92 3.94
N TYR A 113 -21.48 -5.59 4.01
CA TYR A 113 -22.64 -4.75 4.30
C TYR A 113 -23.75 -4.94 3.27
N LEU A 114 -23.42 -4.90 1.98
CA LEU A 114 -24.36 -5.15 0.90
C LEU A 114 -24.99 -6.54 1.01
N ALA A 115 -24.18 -7.58 1.25
CA ALA A 115 -24.67 -8.95 1.38
C ALA A 115 -25.65 -9.12 2.55
N LEU A 116 -25.36 -8.52 3.71
CA LEU A 116 -26.24 -8.55 4.88
C LEU A 116 -27.56 -7.83 4.62
N HIS A 117 -27.53 -6.71 3.89
CA HIS A 117 -28.73 -5.94 3.58
C HIS A 117 -29.56 -6.50 2.41
N LEU A 118 -28.94 -7.19 1.46
CA LEU A 118 -29.64 -7.88 0.38
C LEU A 118 -30.46 -9.07 0.89
N GLY A 119 -29.98 -9.77 1.92
CA GLY A 119 -30.68 -10.90 2.55
C GLY A 119 -31.83 -10.49 3.50
N THR A 120 -32.02 -9.19 3.71
CA THR A 120 -33.14 -8.62 4.48
C THR A 120 -34.27 -8.05 3.62
N ILE A 121 -34.19 -8.19 2.29
CA ILE A 121 -35.28 -7.88 1.34
C ILE A 121 -36.02 -9.18 1.01
#